data_AF-S2RSP1-F1
#
_entry.id   AF-S2RSP1-F1
#
_cell.length_a   1.000
_cell.length_b   1.000
_cell.length_c   1.000
_cell.angle_alpha   90.00
_cell.angle_beta   90.00
_cell.angle_gamma   90.00
#
_symmetry.space_group_name_H-M   'P 1'
#
loop_
_entity.id
_entity.type
_entity.pdbx_description
1 polymer ?
#
loop_
_entity_poly.entity_id
_entity_poly.type
_entity_poly.pdbx_seq_one_letter_code
_entity_poly.pdbx_strand_id
1 'polypeptide(L)'
;EMITAATAAHIPVLGSRLPTTRLSSLITEYLDSQLAERRSMHGVLVDIYGLGVLITGDSGVGKSETALELVQRGHRLIADDRVDVYQQDEQTIVGAAPPILSHLLEIRGLGIIDVMNLFGAGAVREDTTISLIVHLENWTPDKTFDRLGSGEQTQLIFDVPVPKITVPVKVGRNLAIIIEVAAMNFRAKSMGYDATKTFEKNLNHLIEHNEETDQNSSGDK
;
A
#
# COMPACT_ATOMS: atom_id res chain seq x y z
N GLU A 1 48.43 -0.96 18.71
CA GLU A 1 48.14 -2.23 19.41
C GLU A 1 46.90 -2.93 18.85
N MET A 2 45.69 -2.35 18.98
CA MET A 2 44.44 -2.95 18.49
C MET A 2 44.47 -3.39 17.01
N ILE A 3 44.96 -2.53 16.10
CA ILE A 3 45.04 -2.86 14.66
C ILE A 3 45.96 -4.06 14.41
N THR A 4 47.13 -4.08 15.05
CA THR A 4 48.11 -5.16 14.94
C THR A 4 47.53 -6.49 15.40
N ALA A 5 46.83 -6.50 16.54
CA ALA A 5 46.14 -7.69 17.05
C ALA A 5 45.03 -8.15 16.11
N ALA A 6 44.21 -7.23 15.60
CA ALA A 6 43.11 -7.55 14.68
C ALA A 6 43.62 -8.12 13.34
N THR A 7 44.71 -7.58 12.80
CA THR A 7 45.33 -8.10 11.56
C THR A 7 45.85 -9.53 11.75
N ALA A 8 46.51 -9.82 12.88
CA ALA A 8 46.99 -11.17 13.17
C ALA A 8 45.84 -12.19 13.34
N ALA A 9 44.68 -11.74 13.82
CA ALA A 9 43.48 -12.56 14.00
C ALA A 9 42.53 -12.56 12.79
N HIS A 10 42.87 -11.88 11.69
CA HIS A 10 42.01 -11.69 10.52
C HIS A 10 40.63 -11.09 10.82
N ILE A 11 40.56 -10.18 11.80
CA ILE A 11 39.32 -9.46 12.18
C ILE A 11 39.30 -8.10 11.46
N PRO A 12 38.28 -7.80 10.64
CA PRO A 12 38.13 -6.48 10.03
C PRO A 12 37.94 -5.37 11.08
N VAL A 13 38.69 -4.28 10.95
CA VAL A 13 38.52 -3.07 11.77
C VAL A 13 38.00 -1.95 10.90
N LEU A 14 36.81 -1.45 11.23
CA LEU A 14 36.16 -0.33 10.54
C LEU A 14 36.16 0.89 11.47
N GLY A 15 36.53 2.05 10.93
CA GLY A 15 36.51 3.33 11.63
C GLY A 15 35.47 4.27 11.03
N SER A 16 34.81 5.07 11.86
CA SER A 16 33.87 6.10 11.41
C SER A 16 34.15 7.42 12.12
N ARG A 17 33.85 8.54 11.45
CA ARG A 17 33.90 9.89 12.02
C ARG A 17 32.57 10.28 12.70
N LEU A 18 31.55 9.43 12.61
CA LEU A 18 30.25 9.69 13.22
C LEU A 18 30.30 9.50 14.75
N PRO A 19 29.54 10.28 15.52
CA PRO A 19 29.35 10.02 16.95
C PRO A 19 28.80 8.61 17.20
N THR A 20 29.22 7.98 18.29
CA THR A 20 28.87 6.59 18.63
C THR A 20 27.38 6.31 18.54
N THR A 21 26.54 7.15 19.15
CA THR A 21 25.07 6.98 19.13
C THR A 21 24.52 6.93 17.70
N ARG A 22 24.97 7.84 16.83
CA ARG A 22 24.51 7.88 15.43
C ARG A 22 25.00 6.68 14.64
N LEU A 23 26.26 6.28 14.84
CA LEU A 23 26.80 5.09 14.18
C LEU A 23 26.06 3.83 14.61
N SER A 24 25.82 3.65 15.91
CA SER A 24 25.07 2.52 16.45
C SER A 24 23.66 2.44 15.86
N SER A 25 22.91 3.55 15.83
CA SER A 25 21.57 3.56 15.24
C SER A 25 21.57 3.14 13.76
N LEU A 26 22.49 3.69 12.95
CA LEU A 26 22.58 3.34 11.52
C LEU A 26 22.95 1.87 11.29
N ILE A 27 23.87 1.33 12.09
CA ILE A 27 24.26 -0.08 12.00
C ILE A 27 23.09 -0.98 12.41
N THR A 28 22.41 -0.66 13.51
CA THR A 28 21.26 -1.41 13.98
C THR A 28 20.15 -1.42 12.93
N GLU A 29 19.74 -0.25 12.42
CA GLU A 29 18.72 -0.14 11.37
C GLU A 29 19.09 -0.93 10.10
N TYR A 30 20.36 -0.84 9.67
CA TYR A 30 20.83 -1.61 8.53
C TYR A 30 20.77 -3.11 8.79
N LEU A 31 21.33 -3.59 9.90
CA LEU A 31 21.36 -5.02 10.22
C LEU A 31 19.95 -5.57 10.44
N ASP A 32 19.06 -4.83 11.10
CA ASP A 32 17.67 -5.22 11.30
C ASP A 32 16.97 -5.42 9.95
N SER A 33 17.12 -4.48 9.00
CA SER A 33 16.52 -4.62 7.66
C SER A 33 17.08 -5.80 6.85
N GLN A 34 18.39 -6.07 6.96
CA GLN A 34 19.07 -7.13 6.22
C GLN A 34 18.81 -8.52 6.81
N LEU A 35 18.60 -8.60 8.12
CA LEU A 35 18.43 -9.87 8.86
C LEU A 35 16.97 -10.17 9.22
N ALA A 36 16.04 -9.25 8.95
CA ALA A 36 14.61 -9.44 9.21
C ALA A 36 14.05 -10.69 8.51
N GLU A 37 13.13 -11.38 9.18
CA GLU A 37 12.38 -12.49 8.60
C GLU A 37 11.60 -12.02 7.36
N ARG A 38 11.79 -12.71 6.24
CA ARG A 38 11.11 -12.46 4.97
C ARG A 38 9.98 -13.47 4.80
N ARG A 39 8.77 -12.99 4.51
CA ARG A 39 7.63 -13.82 4.07
C ARG A 39 7.26 -13.43 2.65
N SER A 40 6.84 -14.41 1.86
CA SER A 40 6.32 -14.15 0.52
C SER A 40 4.80 -14.08 0.57
N MET A 41 4.22 -13.03 -0.02
CA MET A 41 2.79 -12.83 -0.18
C MET A 41 2.43 -12.81 -1.66
N HIS A 42 1.28 -13.36 -2.03
CA HIS A 42 0.78 -13.26 -3.40
C HIS A 42 0.01 -11.94 -3.57
N GLY A 43 0.35 -11.20 -4.63
CA GLY A 43 -0.24 -9.90 -4.90
C GLY A 43 0.66 -9.04 -5.78
N VAL A 44 0.27 -7.79 -5.93
CA VAL A 44 1.01 -6.80 -6.72
C VAL A 44 1.25 -5.58 -5.84
N LEU A 45 2.51 -5.18 -5.70
CA LEU A 45 2.90 -4.03 -4.90
C LEU A 45 3.25 -2.86 -5.82
N VAL A 46 2.56 -1.75 -5.60
CA VAL A 46 2.70 -0.52 -6.38
C VAL A 46 2.83 0.69 -5.44
N ASP A 47 3.51 1.72 -5.90
CA ASP A 47 3.62 3.01 -5.20
C ASP A 47 2.81 4.05 -5.96
N ILE A 48 1.72 4.47 -5.31
CA ILE A 48 0.70 5.37 -5.84
C ILE A 48 0.78 6.67 -5.07
N TYR A 49 1.21 7.75 -5.73
CA TYR A 49 1.41 9.06 -5.11
C TYR A 49 2.30 9.03 -3.84
N GLY A 50 3.31 8.15 -3.78
CA GLY A 50 4.20 7.98 -2.64
C GLY A 50 3.70 7.00 -1.58
N LEU A 51 2.50 6.42 -1.76
CA LEU A 51 1.90 5.45 -0.84
C LEU A 51 2.10 4.03 -1.39
N GLY A 52 2.72 3.14 -0.61
CA GLY A 52 2.81 1.72 -1.00
C GLY A 52 1.47 1.02 -0.80
N VAL A 53 0.93 0.47 -1.90
CA VAL A 53 -0.36 -0.21 -1.96
C VAL A 53 -0.15 -1.65 -2.41
N LEU A 54 -0.50 -2.60 -1.52
CA LEU A 54 -0.50 -4.03 -1.84
C LEU A 54 -1.87 -4.44 -2.38
N ILE A 55 -1.92 -4.74 -3.67
CA ILE A 55 -3.12 -5.21 -4.37
C ILE A 55 -3.18 -6.73 -4.22
N THR A 56 -4.24 -7.22 -3.58
CA THR A 56 -4.50 -8.65 -3.40
C THR A 56 -5.82 -9.05 -4.04
N GLY A 57 -6.08 -10.34 -4.18
CA GLY A 57 -7.31 -10.85 -4.79
C GLY A 57 -7.05 -12.18 -5.50
N ASP A 58 -8.13 -12.82 -5.93
CA ASP A 58 -8.05 -14.14 -6.59
C ASP A 58 -7.24 -14.11 -7.89
N SER A 59 -6.80 -15.28 -8.34
CA SER A 59 -6.12 -15.42 -9.63
C SER A 59 -7.07 -15.01 -10.77
N GLY A 60 -6.58 -14.17 -11.70
CA GLY A 60 -7.37 -13.70 -12.84
C GLY A 60 -8.39 -12.59 -12.53
N VAL A 61 -8.38 -12.01 -11.32
CA VAL A 61 -9.25 -10.86 -10.97
C VAL A 61 -8.80 -9.55 -11.65
N GLY A 62 -7.63 -9.54 -12.29
CA GLY A 62 -7.09 -8.38 -13.00
C GLY A 62 -6.00 -7.58 -12.26
N LYS A 63 -5.28 -8.20 -11.30
CA LYS A 63 -4.27 -7.50 -10.49
C LYS A 63 -3.15 -6.92 -11.35
N SER A 64 -2.53 -7.74 -12.20
CA SER A 64 -1.38 -7.39 -13.02
C SER A 64 -1.78 -6.43 -14.15
N GLU A 65 -2.95 -6.59 -14.76
CA GLU A 65 -3.52 -5.65 -15.72
C GLU A 65 -3.79 -4.27 -15.09
N THR A 66 -4.31 -4.26 -13.85
CA THR A 66 -4.53 -3.00 -13.11
C THR A 66 -3.21 -2.32 -12.77
N ALA A 67 -2.18 -3.10 -12.40
CA ALA A 67 -0.85 -2.55 -12.13
C ALA A 67 -0.20 -1.95 -13.37
N LEU A 68 -0.34 -2.59 -14.54
CA LEU A 68 0.12 -2.03 -15.80
C LEU A 68 -0.57 -0.70 -16.13
N GLU A 69 -1.88 -0.60 -15.91
CA GLU A 69 -2.62 0.65 -16.09
C GLU A 69 -2.15 1.74 -15.10
N LEU A 70 -1.88 1.39 -13.84
CA LEU A 70 -1.34 2.32 -12.85
C LEU A 70 0.06 2.82 -13.26
N VAL A 71 0.93 1.93 -13.76
CA VAL A 71 2.24 2.32 -14.29
C VAL A 71 2.10 3.29 -15.46
N GLN A 72 1.18 3.02 -16.39
CA GLN A 72 0.91 3.91 -17.52
C GLN A 72 0.41 5.31 -17.07
N ARG A 73 -0.19 5.41 -15.88
CA ARG A 73 -0.63 6.67 -15.26
C ARG A 73 0.47 7.37 -14.45
N GLY A 74 1.69 6.83 -14.45
CA GLY A 74 2.87 7.42 -13.80
C GLY A 74 3.17 6.90 -12.39
N HIS A 75 2.51 5.83 -11.96
CA HIS A 75 2.82 5.15 -10.70
C HIS A 75 3.97 4.16 -10.89
N ARG A 76 4.52 3.68 -9.78
CA ARG A 76 5.71 2.81 -9.80
C ARG A 76 5.34 1.38 -9.43
N LEU A 77 5.81 0.41 -10.22
CA LEU A 77 5.76 -1.00 -9.88
C LEU A 77 6.91 -1.34 -8.91
N ILE A 78 6.60 -2.10 -7.87
CA ILE A 78 7.61 -2.70 -6.99
C ILE A 78 7.72 -4.20 -7.27
N ALA A 79 6.59 -4.90 -7.27
CA ALA A 79 6.55 -6.35 -7.43
C ALA A 79 5.22 -6.81 -8.04
N ASP A 80 5.25 -7.86 -8.87
CA ASP A 80 4.08 -8.54 -9.43
C ASP A 80 4.13 -10.03 -9.07
N ASP A 81 2.96 -10.66 -8.94
CA ASP A 81 2.71 -12.04 -8.47
C ASP A 81 3.19 -12.37 -7.04
N ARG A 82 4.47 -12.14 -6.73
CA ARG A 82 5.07 -12.40 -5.41
C ARG A 82 5.75 -11.17 -4.86
N VAL A 83 5.43 -10.88 -3.61
CA VAL A 83 5.99 -9.77 -2.83
C VAL A 83 6.69 -10.34 -1.62
N ASP A 84 7.99 -10.09 -1.51
CA ASP A 84 8.75 -10.39 -0.30
C ASP A 84 8.53 -9.25 0.69
N VAL A 85 7.91 -9.58 1.83
CA VAL A 85 7.60 -8.63 2.89
C VAL A 85 8.42 -8.94 4.14
N TYR A 86 8.80 -7.88 4.86
CA TYR A 86 9.40 -7.98 6.18
C TYR A 86 8.89 -6.86 7.08
N GLN A 87 8.94 -7.13 8.38
CA GLN A 87 8.65 -6.15 9.41
C GLN A 87 9.92 -5.36 9.74
N GLN A 88 9.89 -4.05 9.53
CA GLN A 88 11.01 -3.16 9.84
C GLN A 88 10.97 -2.72 11.31
N ASP A 89 9.78 -2.47 11.83
CA ASP A 89 9.52 -2.08 13.22
C ASP A 89 8.09 -2.49 13.64
N GLU A 90 7.63 -2.11 14.83
CA GLU A 90 6.29 -2.47 15.34
C GLU A 90 5.11 -1.93 14.52
N GLN A 91 5.35 -0.98 13.59
CA GLN A 91 4.30 -0.31 12.82
C GLN A 91 4.51 -0.37 11.30
N THR A 92 5.70 -0.76 10.84
CA THR A 92 6.11 -0.63 9.45
C THR A 92 6.40 -1.98 8.81
N ILE A 93 5.66 -2.27 7.74
CA ILE A 93 5.97 -3.37 6.82
C ILE A 93 6.59 -2.79 5.56
N VAL A 94 7.66 -3.41 5.09
CA VAL A 94 8.29 -3.10 3.81
C VAL A 94 8.10 -4.28 2.87
N GLY A 95 7.77 -4.00 1.61
CA GLY A 95 7.66 -4.99 0.55
C GLY A 95 8.61 -4.68 -0.60
N ALA A 96 9.13 -5.73 -1.21
CA ALA A 96 10.02 -5.69 -2.37
C ALA A 96 9.72 -6.86 -3.32
N ALA A 97 10.20 -6.79 -4.56
CA ALA A 97 10.19 -7.95 -5.44
C ALA A 97 11.29 -8.95 -5.02
N PRO A 98 11.04 -10.27 -5.14
CA PRO A 98 12.12 -11.24 -5.18
C PRO A 98 13.09 -10.90 -6.32
N PRO A 99 14.42 -11.02 -6.16
CA PRO A 99 15.39 -10.57 -7.17
C PRO A 99 15.17 -11.15 -8.57
N ILE A 100 14.67 -12.38 -8.67
CA ILE A 100 14.39 -13.05 -9.95
C ILE A 100 13.18 -12.46 -10.70
N LEU A 101 12.27 -11.77 -10.00
CA LEU A 101 11.07 -11.15 -10.55
C LEU A 101 11.18 -9.63 -10.64
N SER A 102 12.34 -9.04 -10.34
CA SER A 102 12.49 -7.59 -10.32
C SER A 102 12.17 -6.98 -11.69
N HIS A 103 11.32 -5.94 -11.68
CA HIS A 103 10.82 -5.20 -12.85
C HIS A 103 9.96 -6.01 -13.84
N LEU A 104 9.76 -7.30 -13.60
CA LEU A 104 8.97 -8.16 -14.45
C LEU A 104 7.49 -8.10 -14.08
N LEU A 105 6.62 -8.18 -15.09
CA LEU A 105 5.17 -8.24 -14.93
C LEU A 105 4.60 -9.28 -15.92
N GLU A 106 3.72 -10.16 -15.45
CA GLU A 106 3.04 -11.15 -16.30
C GLU A 106 1.65 -10.65 -16.73
N ILE A 107 1.41 -10.55 -18.04
CA ILE A 107 0.09 -10.25 -18.58
C ILE A 107 -0.43 -11.45 -19.38
N ARG A 108 -1.62 -11.92 -19.03
CA ARG A 108 -2.26 -13.02 -19.77
C ARG A 108 -2.49 -12.63 -21.22
N GLY A 109 -2.04 -13.49 -22.13
CA GLY A 109 -2.14 -13.28 -23.58
C GLY A 109 -1.00 -12.45 -24.19
N LEU A 110 -0.19 -11.76 -23.38
CA LEU A 110 1.02 -11.06 -23.84
C LEU A 110 2.30 -11.79 -23.39
N GLY A 111 2.30 -12.40 -22.21
CA GLY A 111 3.47 -13.00 -21.58
C GLY A 111 4.14 -12.07 -20.56
N ILE A 112 5.41 -12.35 -20.26
CA ILE A 112 6.21 -11.58 -19.32
C ILE A 112 6.79 -10.35 -20.03
N ILE A 113 6.64 -9.18 -19.42
CA ILE A 113 7.20 -7.92 -19.89
C ILE A 113 8.15 -7.33 -18.83
N ASP A 114 9.11 -6.53 -19.29
CA ASP A 114 9.99 -5.75 -18.42
C ASP A 114 9.50 -4.30 -18.38
N VAL A 115 9.02 -3.88 -17.20
CA VAL A 115 8.43 -2.56 -17.00
C VAL A 115 9.49 -1.44 -17.07
N MET A 116 10.72 -1.71 -16.61
CA MET A 116 11.81 -0.73 -16.69
C MET A 116 12.16 -0.42 -18.15
N ASN A 117 12.24 -1.46 -19.00
CA ASN A 117 12.58 -1.27 -20.41
C ASN A 117 11.48 -0.54 -21.21
N LEU A 118 10.21 -0.77 -20.85
CA LEU A 118 9.07 -0.21 -21.58
C LEU A 118 8.70 1.20 -21.12
N PHE A 119 8.78 1.50 -19.82
CA PHE A 119 8.29 2.75 -19.24
C PHE A 119 9.40 3.59 -18.56
N GLY A 120 10.62 3.08 -18.50
CA GLY A 120 11.80 3.76 -17.98
C GLY A 120 11.96 3.63 -16.45
N ALA A 121 13.09 4.14 -15.94
CA ALA A 121 13.44 4.05 -14.52
C ALA A 121 12.41 4.72 -13.58
N GLY A 122 11.62 5.68 -14.07
CA GLY A 122 10.57 6.33 -13.30
C GLY A 122 9.34 5.46 -13.02
N ALA A 123 9.21 4.32 -13.69
CA ALA A 123 8.07 3.40 -13.59
C ALA A 123 8.28 2.24 -12.62
N VAL A 124 9.47 2.11 -12.04
CA VAL A 124 9.84 1.01 -11.14
C VAL A 124 10.48 1.55 -9.86
N ARG A 125 10.44 0.75 -8.80
CA ARG A 125 11.10 1.02 -7.51
C ARG A 125 11.44 -0.31 -6.83
N GLU A 126 12.58 -0.40 -6.17
CA GLU A 126 13.04 -1.66 -5.55
C GLU A 126 12.17 -2.11 -4.36
N ASP A 127 11.74 -1.16 -3.53
CA ASP A 127 10.95 -1.41 -2.33
C ASP A 127 10.02 -0.24 -1.99
N THR A 128 9.02 -0.52 -1.14
CA THR A 128 8.20 0.51 -0.50
C THR A 128 7.61 0.01 0.82
N THR A 129 7.26 0.93 1.72
CA THR A 129 6.46 0.61 2.90
C THR A 129 5.02 0.29 2.48
N ILE A 130 4.42 -0.79 2.98
CA ILE A 130 3.04 -1.16 2.69
C ILE A 130 2.11 -0.42 3.65
N SER A 131 1.48 0.65 3.17
CA SER A 131 0.59 1.49 3.98
C SER A 131 -0.88 1.11 3.84
N LEU A 132 -1.26 0.48 2.72
CA LEU A 132 -2.64 0.11 2.42
C LEU A 132 -2.69 -1.21 1.64
N ILE A 133 -3.61 -2.09 2.03
CA ILE A 133 -3.97 -3.27 1.25
C ILE A 133 -5.28 -2.99 0.52
N VAL A 134 -5.27 -3.14 -0.80
CA VAL A 134 -6.50 -3.12 -1.59
C VAL A 134 -6.82 -4.55 -2.06
N HIS A 135 -7.90 -5.10 -1.53
CA HIS A 135 -8.35 -6.44 -1.87
C HIS A 135 -9.40 -6.39 -2.96
N LEU A 136 -9.06 -6.90 -4.14
CA LEU A 136 -9.96 -7.04 -5.27
C LEU A 136 -10.79 -8.30 -5.08
N GLU A 137 -12.10 -8.12 -4.99
CA GLU A 137 -13.04 -9.21 -4.77
C GLU A 137 -14.10 -9.25 -5.87
N ASN A 138 -14.36 -10.44 -6.41
CA ASN A 138 -15.40 -10.60 -7.44
C ASN A 138 -16.78 -10.24 -6.87
N TRP A 139 -17.49 -9.37 -7.58
CA TRP A 139 -18.82 -8.95 -7.17
C TRP A 139 -19.81 -10.12 -7.18
N THR A 140 -20.55 -10.27 -6.09
CA THR A 140 -21.60 -11.29 -5.91
C THR A 140 -22.82 -10.64 -5.24
N PRO A 141 -24.07 -11.00 -5.60
CA PRO A 141 -25.27 -10.34 -5.07
C PRO A 141 -25.45 -10.46 -3.56
N ASP A 142 -24.88 -11.49 -2.96
CA ASP A 142 -24.91 -11.86 -1.55
C ASP A 142 -23.92 -11.06 -0.68
N LYS A 143 -22.94 -10.39 -1.28
CA LYS A 143 -21.95 -9.59 -0.54
C LYS A 143 -22.38 -8.13 -0.41
N THR A 144 -22.52 -7.68 0.83
CA THR A 144 -22.67 -6.26 1.17
C THR A 144 -21.31 -5.58 1.24
N PHE A 145 -21.10 -4.59 0.38
CA PHE A 145 -19.92 -3.73 0.41
C PHE A 145 -20.21 -2.45 1.21
N ASP A 146 -19.18 -1.97 1.91
CA ASP A 146 -19.26 -0.71 2.63
C ASP A 146 -19.48 0.45 1.63
N ARG A 147 -20.54 1.21 1.85
CA ARG A 147 -20.94 2.36 1.02
C ARG A 147 -20.52 3.70 1.63
N LEU A 148 -20.25 3.73 2.93
CA LEU A 148 -19.98 4.95 3.69
C LEU A 148 -18.50 5.05 4.09
N GLY A 149 -17.71 3.98 3.93
CA GLY A 149 -16.30 3.96 4.28
C GLY A 149 -16.08 4.01 5.80
N SER A 150 -17.03 3.48 6.57
CA SER A 150 -17.02 3.41 8.03
C SER A 150 -16.34 2.16 8.57
N GLY A 151 -16.14 1.12 7.74
CA GLY A 151 -15.41 -0.08 8.10
C GLY A 151 -13.90 0.11 8.00
N GLU A 152 -13.24 0.38 9.14
CA GLU A 152 -11.79 0.27 9.24
C GLU A 152 -11.40 -1.21 9.29
N GLN A 153 -11.18 -1.81 8.12
CA GLN A 153 -10.67 -3.16 8.04
C GLN A 153 -9.15 -3.13 8.13
N THR A 154 -8.58 -4.10 8.82
CA THR A 154 -7.13 -4.31 8.91
C THR A 154 -6.79 -5.75 8.60
N GLN A 155 -5.58 -5.99 8.10
CA GLN A 155 -5.02 -7.32 7.95
C GLN A 155 -3.63 -7.35 8.58
N LEU A 156 -3.39 -8.33 9.44
CA LEU A 156 -2.07 -8.53 10.04
C LEU A 156 -1.10 -9.06 8.98
N ILE A 157 0.05 -8.39 8.86
CA ILE A 157 1.24 -8.90 8.20
C ILE A 157 2.33 -8.93 9.27
N PHE A 158 2.83 -10.11 9.59
CA PHE A 158 3.55 -10.34 10.86
C PHE A 158 2.70 -9.83 12.05
N ASP A 159 3.24 -8.93 12.86
CA ASP A 159 2.56 -8.34 14.01
C ASP A 159 1.98 -6.94 13.71
N VAL A 160 2.10 -6.46 12.46
CA VAL A 160 1.65 -5.12 12.06
C VAL A 160 0.24 -5.16 11.47
N PRO A 161 -0.75 -4.44 12.05
CA PRO A 161 -2.09 -4.33 11.49
C PRO A 161 -2.11 -3.31 10.34
N VAL A 162 -2.06 -3.81 9.10
CA VAL A 162 -2.07 -2.95 7.91
C VAL A 162 -3.51 -2.63 7.50
N PRO A 163 -3.87 -1.35 7.28
CA PRO A 163 -5.18 -0.96 6.79
C PRO A 163 -5.55 -1.68 5.48
N LYS A 164 -6.80 -2.11 5.38
CA LYS A 164 -7.33 -2.88 4.26
C LYS A 164 -8.63 -2.26 3.74
N ILE A 165 -8.78 -2.23 2.43
CA ILE A 165 -10.04 -1.87 1.75
C ILE A 165 -10.37 -2.96 0.75
N THR A 166 -11.63 -3.38 0.71
CA THR A 166 -12.11 -4.33 -0.29
C THR A 166 -12.85 -3.61 -1.40
N VAL A 167 -12.42 -3.82 -2.65
CA VAL A 167 -12.98 -3.21 -3.85
C VAL A 167 -13.67 -4.28 -4.70
N PRO A 168 -14.98 -4.14 -4.97
CA PRO A 168 -15.69 -5.08 -5.83
C PRO A 168 -15.28 -4.90 -7.29
N VAL A 169 -14.89 -6.01 -7.91
CA VAL A 169 -14.58 -6.11 -9.33
C VAL A 169 -15.83 -6.48 -10.11
N LYS A 170 -16.16 -5.64 -11.10
CA LYS A 170 -17.25 -5.82 -12.04
C LYS A 170 -16.82 -5.33 -13.42
N VAL A 171 -17.19 -6.06 -14.46
CA VAL A 171 -16.90 -5.68 -15.85
C VAL A 171 -17.34 -4.24 -16.12
N GLY A 172 -16.47 -3.46 -16.76
CA GLY A 172 -16.69 -2.04 -17.08
C GLY A 172 -16.27 -1.06 -15.99
N ARG A 173 -15.79 -1.53 -14.82
CA ARG A 173 -15.14 -0.66 -13.82
C ARG A 173 -13.66 -0.50 -14.15
N ASN A 174 -13.18 0.73 -14.08
CA ASN A 174 -11.75 1.03 -14.12
C ASN A 174 -11.18 0.86 -12.70
N LEU A 175 -10.45 -0.24 -12.46
CA LEU A 175 -9.90 -0.55 -11.15
C LEU A 175 -8.74 0.38 -10.78
N ALA A 176 -7.91 0.79 -11.75
CA ALA A 176 -6.79 1.67 -11.50
C ALA A 176 -7.24 3.00 -10.87
N ILE A 177 -8.29 3.61 -11.42
CA ILE A 177 -8.88 4.85 -10.87
C ILE A 177 -9.43 4.63 -9.47
N ILE A 178 -10.11 3.51 -9.22
CA ILE A 178 -10.67 3.22 -7.88
C ILE A 178 -9.55 3.07 -6.85
N ILE A 179 -8.44 2.40 -7.22
CA ILE A 179 -7.28 2.24 -6.34
C ILE A 179 -6.58 3.59 -6.10
N GLU A 180 -6.43 4.43 -7.12
CA GLU A 180 -5.93 5.81 -6.94
C GLU A 180 -6.77 6.61 -5.95
N VAL A 181 -8.10 6.56 -6.10
CA VAL A 181 -9.03 7.23 -5.19
C VAL A 181 -8.95 6.65 -3.79
N ALA A 182 -8.80 5.32 -3.64
CA ALA A 182 -8.60 4.69 -2.35
C ALA A 182 -7.30 5.17 -1.67
N ALA A 183 -6.19 5.27 -2.41
CA ALA A 183 -4.92 5.80 -1.91
C ALA A 183 -5.04 7.29 -1.51
N MET A 184 -5.71 8.11 -2.32
CA MET A 184 -5.96 9.53 -2.02
C MET A 184 -6.85 9.69 -0.78
N ASN A 185 -7.92 8.90 -0.67
CA ASN A 185 -8.84 8.93 0.47
C ASN A 185 -8.14 8.47 1.76
N PHE A 186 -7.32 7.42 1.69
CA PHE A 186 -6.51 6.97 2.81
C PHE A 186 -5.60 8.09 3.31
N ARG A 187 -4.87 8.75 2.39
CA ARG A 187 -4.02 9.89 2.74
C ARG A 187 -4.81 11.05 3.34
N ALA A 188 -5.98 11.38 2.78
CA ALA A 188 -6.85 12.43 3.29
C ALA A 188 -7.30 12.15 4.73
N LYS A 189 -7.75 10.92 5.02
CA LYS A 189 -8.14 10.48 6.36
C LYS A 189 -6.97 10.55 7.35
N SER A 190 -5.78 10.10 6.95
CA SER A 190 -4.56 10.20 7.78
C SER A 190 -4.14 11.65 8.08
N MET A 191 -4.56 12.61 7.24
CA MET A 191 -4.36 14.05 7.45
C MET A 191 -5.52 14.72 8.23
N GLY A 192 -6.52 13.94 8.67
CA GLY A 192 -7.68 14.43 9.42
C GLY A 192 -8.88 14.87 8.58
N TYR A 193 -8.83 14.71 7.26
CA TYR A 193 -9.94 15.02 6.36
C TYR A 193 -10.79 13.76 6.11
N ASP A 194 -11.92 13.66 6.79
CA ASP A 194 -12.84 12.53 6.68
C ASP A 194 -14.14 12.93 5.99
N ALA A 195 -14.32 12.46 4.74
CA ALA A 195 -15.52 12.71 3.95
C ALA A 195 -16.78 12.08 4.59
N THR A 196 -16.64 10.96 5.30
CA THR A 196 -17.75 10.28 5.98
C THR A 196 -18.28 11.14 7.11
N LYS A 197 -17.39 11.67 7.97
CA LYS A 197 -17.77 12.60 9.05
C LYS A 197 -18.40 13.89 8.51
N THR A 198 -17.87 14.38 7.38
CA THR A 198 -18.42 15.56 6.72
C THR A 198 -19.84 15.29 6.21
N PHE A 199 -20.06 14.12 5.61
CA PHE A 199 -21.39 13.70 5.15
C PHE A 199 -22.37 13.54 6.31
N GLU A 200 -21.97 12.87 7.40
CA GLU A 200 -22.79 12.71 8.61
C GLU A 200 -23.21 14.06 9.20
N LYS A 201 -22.27 15.01 9.29
CA LYS A 201 -22.57 16.38 9.74
C LYS A 201 -23.59 17.07 8.83
N ASN A 202 -23.41 16.96 7.51
CA ASN A 202 -24.32 17.57 6.55
C ASN A 202 -25.71 16.92 6.55
N LEU A 203 -25.76 15.60 6.77
CA LEU A 203 -27.03 14.86 6.85
C LEU A 203 -27.85 15.31 8.05
N ASN A 204 -27.21 15.49 9.22
CA ASN A 204 -27.90 15.98 10.41
C ASN A 204 -28.48 17.39 10.18
N HIS A 205 -27.71 18.29 9.57
CA HIS A 205 -28.20 19.62 9.21
C HIS A 205 -29.35 19.59 8.20
N LEU A 206 -29.31 18.67 7.23
CA LEU A 206 -30.40 18.51 6.27
C LEU A 206 -31.69 18.02 6.95
N ILE A 207 -31.57 17.09 7.90
CA ILE A 207 -32.72 16.59 8.66
C ILE A 207 -33.33 17.72 9.50
N GLU A 208 -32.52 18.47 10.25
CA GLU A 208 -32.95 19.65 11.02
C GLU A 208 -33.69 20.66 10.12
N HIS A 209 -33.14 20.97 8.95
CA HIS A 209 -33.73 21.93 8.03
C HIS A 209 -35.07 21.47 7.43
N ASN A 210 -35.18 20.18 7.13
CA ASN A 210 -36.43 19.59 6.62
C ASN A 210 -37.52 19.57 7.70
N GLU A 211 -37.17 19.29 8.95
CA GLU A 211 -38.11 19.35 10.09
C GLU A 211 -38.63 20.78 10.33
N GLU A 212 -37.78 21.80 10.20
CA GLU A 212 -38.18 23.21 10.31
C GLU A 212 -39.12 23.65 9.17
N THR A 213 -38.90 23.16 7.94
CA THR A 213 -39.75 23.48 6.79
C THR A 213 -41.12 22.78 6.84
N ASP A 214 -41.19 21.55 7.37
CA ASP A 214 -42.46 20.84 7.58
C ASP A 214 -43.29 21.46 8.73
N GLN A 215 -42.65 21.98 9.78
CA GLN A 215 -43.37 22.69 10.86
C GLN A 215 -43.94 24.04 10.39
N ASN A 216 -43.19 24.81 9.60
CA ASN A 216 -43.66 26.09 9.07
C ASN A 216 -44.77 25.95 8.01
N SER A 217 -44.81 24.85 7.27
CA SER A 217 -45.89 24.57 6.29
C SER A 217 -47.16 23.99 6.94
N SER A 218 -47.06 23.49 8.17
CA SER A 218 -48.19 22.97 8.95
C SER A 218 -48.90 24.03 9.80
N GLY A 219 -48.28 25.19 10.04
CA GLY A 219 -48.84 26.31 10.81
C GLY A 219 -49.71 27.29 10.00
N ASP A 220 -49.79 27.12 8.68
CA ASP A 220 -50.47 28.03 7.75
C ASP A 220 -51.85 27.48 7.26
N LYS A 221 -52.45 26.55 8.02
CA LYS A 221 -53.79 25.99 7.78
C LYS A 221 -54.77 26.28 8.91
#